data_AF-A0A497JWN4-F1
#
_entry.id   AF-A0A497JWN4-F1
#
_cell.length_a   1.000
_cell.length_b   1.000
_cell.length_c   1.000
_cell.angle_alpha   90.00
_cell.angle_beta   90.00
_cell.angle_gamma   90.00
#
_symmetry.space_group_name_H-M   'P 1'
#
loop_
_entity.id
_entity.type
_entity.pdbx_description
1 polymer ?
#
loop_
_entity_poly.entity_id
_entity_poly.type
_entity_poly.pdbx_seq_one_letter_code
_entity_poly.pdbx_strand_id
1 'polypeptide(L)'
;MGKAAFVSLAALGILSVTLIGAGVPIASIYCTIKYGLNIVAAAVISFFAVLCAGVLGFFLFAFVFSDHASDILREEMSPRDREKLNLLRSHLRATLDELDEIKVLLGDIRDVLKEAGG
;
A
#
# COMPACT_ATOMS: atom_id res chain seq x y z
N MET A 1 1.96 -13.20 12.90
CA MET A 1 0.55 -13.40 13.32
C MET A 1 -0.16 -14.14 12.21
N GLY A 2 -1.02 -15.12 12.51
CA GLY A 2 -1.76 -15.84 11.46
C GLY A 2 -2.78 -14.91 10.77
N LYS A 3 -3.01 -15.07 9.46
CA LYS A 3 -3.96 -14.26 8.67
C LYS A 3 -5.33 -14.12 9.38
N ALA A 4 -5.80 -15.18 10.04
CA ALA A 4 -7.05 -15.17 10.82
C ALA A 4 -7.05 -14.23 12.04
N ALA A 5 -5.91 -14.10 12.73
CA ALA A 5 -5.78 -13.22 13.89
C ALA A 5 -5.69 -11.73 13.49
N PHE A 6 -5.14 -11.45 12.30
CA PHE A 6 -5.12 -10.10 11.76
C PHE A 6 -6.52 -9.65 11.33
N VAL A 7 -7.26 -10.52 10.61
CA VAL A 7 -8.64 -10.24 10.20
C VAL A 7 -9.56 -10.03 11.40
N SER A 8 -9.42 -10.82 12.47
CA SER A 8 -10.22 -10.63 13.68
C SER A 8 -9.88 -9.32 14.40
N LEU A 9 -8.60 -8.94 14.47
CA LEU A 9 -8.17 -7.67 15.07
C LEU A 9 -8.69 -6.45 14.28
N ALA A 10 -8.60 -6.50 12.94
CA ALA A 10 -9.11 -5.45 12.07
C ALA A 10 -10.63 -5.32 12.19
N ALA A 11 -11.37 -6.43 12.22
CA ALA A 11 -12.82 -6.42 12.41
C ALA A 11 -13.23 -5.81 13.76
N LEU A 12 -12.50 -6.14 14.83
CA LEU A 12 -12.73 -5.58 16.17
C LEU A 12 -12.44 -4.08 16.22
N GLY A 13 -11.37 -3.65 15.53
CA GLY A 13 -11.04 -2.24 15.33
C GLY A 13 -12.15 -1.48 14.61
N ILE A 14 -12.63 -1.98 13.48
CA ILE A 14 -13.71 -1.33 12.69
C ILE A 14 -14.99 -1.24 13.53
N LEU A 15 -15.35 -2.31 14.23
CA LEU A 15 -16.53 -2.33 15.08
C LEU A 15 -16.42 -1.28 16.20
N SER A 16 -15.27 -1.16 16.85
CA SER A 16 -15.04 -0.18 17.91
C SER A 16 -15.17 1.27 17.42
N VAL A 17 -14.57 1.60 16.26
CA VAL A 17 -14.64 2.94 15.67
C VAL A 17 -16.08 3.29 15.26
N THR A 18 -16.80 2.33 14.69
CA THR A 18 -18.21 2.51 14.29
C THR A 18 -19.11 2.75 15.51
N LEU A 19 -18.87 2.03 16.59
CA LEU A 19 -19.64 2.13 17.83
C LEU A 19 -19.40 3.46 18.54
N ILE A 20 -18.17 3.99 18.49
CA ILE A 20 -17.85 5.32 19.03
C ILE A 20 -18.40 6.43 18.12
N GLY A 21 -18.15 6.33 16.82
CA GLY A 21 -18.49 7.39 15.85
C GLY A 21 -19.98 7.54 15.59
N ALA A 22 -20.75 6.44 15.60
CA ALA A 22 -22.20 6.47 15.38
C ALA A 22 -23.00 6.16 16.66
N GLY A 23 -22.51 5.26 17.52
CA GLY A 23 -23.23 4.87 18.73
C GLY A 23 -23.30 5.99 19.77
N VAL A 24 -22.22 6.75 19.98
CA VAL A 24 -22.20 7.86 20.95
C VAL A 24 -23.14 9.01 20.55
N PRO A 25 -23.18 9.47 19.29
CA PRO A 25 -24.18 10.45 18.84
C PRO A 25 -25.63 9.97 19.02
N ILE A 26 -25.92 8.72 18.65
CA ILE A 26 -27.28 8.16 18.76
C ILE A 26 -27.71 8.08 20.23
N ALA A 27 -26.83 7.59 21.12
CA ALA A 27 -27.09 7.53 22.55
C ALA A 27 -27.26 8.93 23.17
N SER A 28 -26.46 9.90 22.73
CA SER A 28 -26.56 11.31 23.15
C SER A 28 -27.94 11.90 22.80
N ILE A 29 -28.42 11.69 21.57
CA ILE A 29 -29.76 12.14 21.14
C ILE A 29 -30.85 11.44 21.95
N TYR A 30 -30.74 10.12 22.17
CA TYR A 30 -31.70 9.37 22.99
C TYR A 30 -31.80 9.90 24.42
N CYS A 31 -30.64 10.20 25.05
CA CYS A 31 -30.61 10.77 26.39
C CYS A 31 -31.20 12.19 26.45
N THR A 32 -31.01 12.98 25.40
CA THR A 32 -31.61 14.32 25.27
C THR A 32 -33.14 14.24 25.30
N ILE A 33 -33.73 13.30 24.54
CA ILE A 33 -35.19 13.13 24.44
C ILE A 33 -35.77 12.55 25.74
N LYS A 34 -35.11 11.56 26.35
CA LYS A 34 -35.70 10.78 27.45
C LYS A 34 -35.42 11.34 28.85
N TYR A 35 -34.24 11.95 29.04
CA TYR A 35 -33.79 12.46 30.35
C TYR A 35 -33.73 13.99 30.40
N GLY A 36 -34.15 14.68 29.33
CA GLY A 36 -34.15 16.15 29.27
C GLY A 36 -32.74 16.76 29.27
N LEU A 37 -31.76 16.02 28.75
CA LEU A 37 -30.37 16.46 28.70
C LEU A 37 -30.27 17.75 27.85
N ASN A 38 -29.44 18.70 28.30
CA ASN A 38 -29.31 19.97 27.61
C ASN A 38 -28.72 19.76 26.20
N ILE A 39 -29.40 20.26 25.17
CA ILE A 39 -29.10 19.96 23.76
C ILE A 39 -27.70 20.43 23.36
N VAL A 40 -27.21 21.50 24.00
CA VAL A 40 -25.85 22.02 23.80
C VAL A 40 -24.80 21.04 24.30
N ALA A 41 -25.01 20.42 25.46
CA ALA A 41 -24.08 19.43 26.00
C ALA A 41 -24.06 18.17 25.13
N ALA A 42 -25.23 17.70 24.68
CA ALA A 42 -25.35 16.58 23.76
C ALA A 42 -24.63 16.81 22.42
N ALA A 43 -24.71 18.02 21.87
CA ALA A 43 -24.03 18.43 20.65
C ALA A 43 -22.50 18.43 20.81
N VAL A 44 -22.00 18.97 21.92
CA VAL A 44 -20.55 19.00 22.20
C VAL A 44 -19.99 17.58 22.34
N ILE A 45 -20.67 16.71 23.09
CA ILE A 45 -20.25 15.31 23.27
C ILE A 45 -20.24 14.56 21.93
N SER A 46 -21.28 14.75 21.10
CA SER A 46 -21.35 14.16 19.77
C SER A 46 -20.21 14.65 18.86
N PHE A 47 -19.88 15.94 18.92
CA PHE A 47 -18.82 16.52 18.10
C PHE A 47 -17.44 15.92 18.45
N PHE A 48 -17.12 15.84 19.74
CA PHE A 48 -15.87 15.21 20.19
C PHE A 48 -15.81 13.71 19.89
N ALA A 49 -16.94 12.99 20.01
CA ALA A 49 -17.00 11.58 19.68
C ALA A 49 -16.68 11.30 18.21
N VAL A 50 -17.24 12.12 17.30
CA VAL A 50 -16.97 12.01 15.85
C VAL A 50 -15.51 12.36 15.54
N LEU A 51 -14.94 13.40 16.17
CA LEU A 51 -13.53 13.74 16.00
C LEU A 51 -12.60 12.61 16.44
N CYS A 52 -12.81 12.07 17.64
CA CYS A 52 -12.01 10.95 18.16
C CYS A 52 -12.15 9.69 17.29
N ALA A 53 -13.37 9.37 16.85
CA ALA A 53 -13.61 8.25 15.94
C ALA A 53 -12.92 8.46 14.59
N GLY A 54 -12.91 9.68 14.05
CA GLY A 54 -12.22 10.02 12.82
C GLY A 54 -10.70 9.82 12.91
N VAL A 55 -10.09 10.29 14.00
CA VAL A 55 -8.64 10.11 14.24
C VAL A 55 -8.30 8.63 14.39
N LEU A 56 -9.04 7.89 15.22
CA LEU A 56 -8.82 6.45 15.41
C LEU A 56 -9.05 5.66 14.11
N GLY A 57 -10.08 6.02 13.34
CA GLY A 57 -10.37 5.42 12.04
C GLY A 57 -9.25 5.66 11.02
N PHE A 58 -8.68 6.86 11.00
CA PHE A 58 -7.53 7.18 10.13
C PHE A 58 -6.31 6.32 10.48
N PHE A 59 -5.97 6.20 11.76
CA PHE A 59 -4.86 5.35 12.19
C PHE A 59 -5.11 3.87 11.91
N LEU A 60 -6.34 3.38 12.13
CA LEU A 60 -6.71 2.00 11.80
C LEU A 60 -6.59 1.75 10.30
N PHE A 61 -7.07 2.68 9.47
CA PHE A 61 -6.92 2.61 8.02
C PHE A 61 -5.45 2.58 7.60
N ALA A 62 -4.63 3.49 8.12
CA ALA A 62 -3.20 3.53 7.81
C ALA A 62 -2.48 2.24 8.23
N PHE A 63 -2.81 1.69 9.41
CA PHE A 63 -2.22 0.45 9.91
C PHE A 63 -2.61 -0.76 9.05
N VAL A 64 -3.90 -0.92 8.75
CA VAL A 64 -4.40 -2.00 7.90
C VAL A 64 -3.83 -1.90 6.49
N PHE A 65 -3.77 -0.69 5.92
CA PHE A 65 -3.23 -0.47 4.59
C PHE A 65 -1.71 -0.69 4.54
N SER A 66 -0.97 -0.34 5.58
CA SER A 66 0.47 -0.62 5.66
C SER A 66 0.76 -2.11 5.75
N ASP A 67 -0.01 -2.86 6.54
CA ASP A 67 0.22 -4.30 6.69
C ASP A 67 -0.22 -5.05 5.42
N HIS A 68 -1.38 -4.68 4.84
CA HIS A 68 -1.81 -5.19 3.53
C HIS A 68 -0.88 -4.76 2.39
N ALA A 69 -0.24 -3.59 2.43
CA ALA A 69 0.74 -3.23 1.40
C ALA A 69 1.94 -4.19 1.41
N SER A 70 2.36 -4.66 2.60
CA SER A 70 3.45 -5.62 2.72
C SER A 70 3.04 -7.04 2.28
N ASP A 71 1.80 -7.45 2.53
CA ASP A 71 1.26 -8.73 2.08
C ASP A 71 0.88 -8.71 0.58
N ILE A 72 0.33 -7.62 0.04
CA ILE A 72 0.09 -7.44 -1.40
C ILE A 72 1.43 -7.38 -2.14
N LEU A 73 2.46 -6.67 -1.64
CA LEU A 73 3.79 -6.72 -2.28
C LEU A 73 4.44 -8.11 -2.23
N ARG A 74 4.14 -8.94 -1.21
CA ARG A 74 4.63 -10.32 -1.14
C ARG A 74 3.79 -11.31 -1.96
N GLU A 75 2.49 -11.08 -2.10
CA GLU A 75 1.53 -11.98 -2.76
C GLU A 75 1.31 -11.60 -4.24
N GLU A 76 1.48 -10.32 -4.62
CA GLU A 76 1.58 -9.84 -6.02
C GLU A 76 3.00 -9.84 -6.60
N MET A 77 4.06 -10.14 -5.83
CA MET A 77 5.30 -10.61 -6.45
C MET A 77 5.09 -12.06 -6.90
N SER A 78 4.16 -12.22 -7.83
CA SER A 78 3.75 -13.48 -8.43
C SER A 78 5.01 -14.19 -8.94
N PRO A 79 5.12 -15.52 -8.80
CA PRO A 79 6.23 -16.29 -9.39
C PRO A 79 6.45 -15.95 -10.88
N ARG A 80 5.39 -15.53 -11.58
CA ARG A 80 5.41 -15.07 -12.96
C ARG A 80 6.21 -13.78 -13.18
N ASP A 81 6.20 -12.83 -12.24
CA ASP A 81 6.96 -11.58 -12.39
C ASP A 81 8.43 -11.78 -12.03
N ARG A 82 8.74 -12.72 -11.12
CA ARG A 82 10.11 -13.18 -10.88
C ARG A 82 10.68 -13.90 -12.10
N GLU A 83 9.86 -14.72 -12.76
CA GLU A 83 10.24 -15.40 -14.00
C GLU A 83 10.49 -14.40 -15.13
N LYS A 84 9.63 -13.39 -15.30
CA LYS A 84 9.86 -12.29 -16.24
C LYS A 84 11.13 -11.52 -15.95
N LEU A 85 11.43 -11.21 -14.69
CA LEU A 85 12.67 -10.51 -14.31
C LEU A 85 13.92 -11.34 -14.60
N ASN A 86 13.87 -12.66 -14.38
CA ASN A 86 14.98 -13.55 -14.72
C ASN A 86 15.18 -13.65 -16.23
N LEU A 87 14.09 -13.74 -17.01
CA LEU A 87 14.15 -13.72 -18.48
C LEU A 87 14.68 -12.38 -19.01
N LEU A 88 14.22 -11.25 -18.47
CA LEU A 88 14.75 -9.94 -18.84
C LEU A 88 16.23 -9.82 -18.53
N ARG A 89 16.64 -10.30 -17.34
CA ARG A 89 18.04 -10.29 -16.92
C ARG A 89 18.92 -11.16 -17.82
N SER A 90 18.45 -12.35 -18.21
CA SER A 90 19.19 -13.20 -19.14
C SER A 90 19.27 -12.59 -20.53
N HIS A 91 18.19 -11.95 -21.00
CA HIS A 91 18.16 -11.30 -22.30
C HIS A 91 19.12 -10.10 -22.36
N LEU A 92 19.11 -9.25 -21.34
CA LEU A 92 20.04 -8.12 -21.22
C LEU A 92 21.51 -8.57 -21.21
N ARG A 93 21.81 -9.72 -20.62
CA ARG A 93 23.16 -10.29 -20.64
C ARG A 93 23.57 -10.75 -22.04
N ALA A 94 22.65 -11.41 -22.77
CA ALA A 94 22.89 -11.81 -24.15
C ALA A 94 23.10 -10.59 -25.08
N THR A 95 22.28 -9.54 -24.93
CA THR A 95 22.44 -8.31 -25.72
C THR A 95 23.76 -7.59 -25.45
N LEU A 96 24.29 -7.68 -24.22
CA LEU A 96 25.61 -7.13 -23.90
C LEU A 96 26.74 -7.86 -24.62
N ASP A 97 26.67 -9.19 -24.69
CA ASP A 97 27.65 -10.00 -25.42
C ASP A 97 27.60 -9.67 -26.93
N GLU A 98 26.39 -9.53 -27.51
CA GLU A 98 26.21 -9.11 -28.90
C GLU A 98 26.77 -7.70 -29.19
N LEU A 99 26.61 -6.76 -28.26
CA LEU A 99 27.14 -5.40 -28.40
C LEU A 99 28.67 -5.36 -28.35
N ASP A 100 29.31 -6.25 -27.59
CA ASP A 100 30.78 -6.34 -27.55
C ASP A 100 31.33 -6.93 -28.85
N GLU A 101 30.63 -7.91 -29.43
CA GLU A 101 30.96 -8.45 -30.77
C GLU A 101 30.84 -7.36 -31.86
N ILE A 102 29.76 -6.56 -31.84
CA ILE A 102 29.59 -5.43 -32.75
C ILE A 102 30.74 -4.41 -32.59
N LYS A 103 31.17 -4.15 -31.35
CA LYS A 103 32.28 -3.23 -31.08
C LYS A 103 33.61 -3.73 -31.66
N VAL A 104 33.88 -5.03 -31.59
CA VAL A 104 35.06 -5.64 -32.23
C VAL A 104 34.98 -5.49 -33.75
N LEU A 105 33.84 -5.82 -34.35
CA LEU A 105 33.63 -5.69 -35.80
C LEU A 105 33.83 -4.25 -36.30
N LEU A 106 33.32 -3.25 -35.57
CA LEU A 106 33.57 -1.84 -35.88
C LEU A 106 35.06 -1.46 -35.72
N GLY A 107 35.76 -2.08 -34.77
CA GLY A 107 37.21 -1.94 -34.61
C GLY A 107 37.95 -2.44 -35.83
N ASP A 108 37.63 -3.64 -36.30
CA ASP A 108 38.25 -4.25 -37.47
C ASP A 108 37.99 -3.42 -38.73
N ILE A 109 36.76 -2.95 -38.94
CA ILE A 109 36.43 -2.07 -40.07
C ILE A 109 37.22 -0.76 -39.99
N ARG A 110 37.32 -0.16 -38.80
CA ARG A 110 38.10 1.08 -38.58
C ARG A 110 39.57 0.85 -38.89
N ASP A 111 40.12 -0.28 -38.50
CA ASP A 111 41.53 -0.58 -38.66
C ASP A 111 41.86 -0.88 -40.13
N VAL A 112 40.97 -1.57 -40.86
CA VAL A 112 41.04 -1.73 -42.32
C VAL A 112 40.94 -0.39 -43.05
N LEU A 113 40.04 0.50 -42.63
CA LEU A 113 39.93 1.83 -43.24
C LEU A 113 41.16 2.70 -42.97
N LYS A 114 41.79 2.57 -41.80
CA LYS A 114 43.06 3.24 -41.48
C LYS A 114 44.22 2.71 -42.33
N GLU A 115 44.25 1.41 -42.57
CA GLU A 115 45.30 0.77 -43.35
C GLU A 115 45.17 1.07 -44.86
N ALA A 116 43.94 1.23 -45.36
CA ALA A 116 43.68 1.61 -46.75
C ALA A 116 43.76 3.12 -47.03
N GLY A 117 43.61 3.96 -46.00
CA GLY A 117 43.68 5.43 -46.10
C GLY A 117 45.04 6.03 -45.73
N GLY A 118 46.02 5.19 -45.37
CA GLY A 118 47.42 5.56 -45.14
C GLY A 118 48.25 5.52 -46.42
#